data_AF-A0A2H0SMC0-F1
#
_entry.id   AF-A0A2H0SMC0-F1
#
_cell.length_a   1.000
_cell.length_b   1.000
_cell.length_c   1.000
_cell.angle_alpha   90.00
_cell.angle_beta   90.00
_cell.angle_gamma   90.00
#
_symmetry.space_group_name_H-M   'P 1'
#
loop_
_entity.id
_entity.type
_entity.pdbx_description
1 polymer ?
#
loop_
_entity_poly.entity_id
_entity_poly.type
_entity_poly.pdbx_seq_one_letter_code
_entity_poly.pdbx_strand_id
1 'polypeptide(L)'
;MQTLYSKITASLFSHENKARALKDQLYHKYQGYNSLGIAAKDLQRLLKQFRPEIKTISRDDVFALALQLYKNRNEDLTAAGNFVLGNRLECVTVARLPFFDTALDYFCSWSTIDDFCITILQPALRAHPSETLKLLKGWNKSDNMWKRRASVVAFVRKVGESGLFTNQALQLCEQLIWDDQDLVRKGVGWCLKDVMRGDKRTVLSYVRQLRQRRVSSIITLYALRDIRGAERAAILQR
;
A
#
# COMPACT_ATOMS: atom_id res chain seq x y z
N MET A 1 26.80 1.57 0.81
CA MET A 1 25.52 1.56 1.57
C MET A 1 25.57 2.17 2.99
N GLN A 2 26.35 1.64 3.94
CA GLN A 2 26.24 1.99 5.38
C GLN A 2 26.32 3.49 5.71
N THR A 3 27.19 4.24 5.03
CA THR A 3 27.31 5.70 5.21
C THR A 3 26.01 6.43 4.87
N LEU A 4 25.32 6.00 3.80
CA LEU A 4 24.06 6.62 3.37
C LEU A 4 22.92 6.30 4.33
N TYR A 5 22.86 5.05 4.85
CA TYR A 5 21.93 4.70 5.92
C TYR A 5 22.09 5.65 7.11
N SER A 6 23.32 5.78 7.64
CA SER A 6 23.59 6.65 8.79
C SER A 6 23.22 8.11 8.53
N LYS A 7 23.50 8.64 7.33
CA LYS A 7 23.12 10.00 6.95
C LYS A 7 21.59 10.19 6.94
N ILE A 8 20.85 9.27 6.31
CA ILE A 8 19.39 9.33 6.24
C ILE A 8 18.81 9.26 7.65
N THR A 9 19.20 8.26 8.44
CA THR A 9 18.67 8.09 9.79
C THR A 9 19.00 9.28 10.67
N ALA A 10 20.25 9.75 10.69
CA ALA A 10 20.64 10.92 11.47
C ALA A 10 19.82 12.16 11.10
N SER A 11 19.60 12.38 9.80
CA SER A 11 18.77 13.49 9.33
C SER A 11 17.31 13.37 9.74
N LEU A 12 16.74 12.16 9.81
CA LEU A 12 15.35 11.99 10.23
C LEU A 12 15.21 12.11 11.76
N PHE A 13 16.11 11.47 12.52
CA PHE A 13 16.11 11.55 13.99
C PHE A 13 16.35 12.98 14.49
N SER A 14 17.14 13.80 13.80
CA SER A 14 17.33 15.21 14.18
C SER A 14 16.07 16.07 14.00
N HIS A 15 15.04 15.54 13.32
CA HIS A 15 13.76 16.21 13.10
C HIS A 15 12.60 15.51 13.84
N GLU A 16 12.93 14.62 14.80
CA GLU A 16 11.92 13.94 15.62
C GLU A 16 11.05 14.96 16.36
N ASN A 17 9.73 14.76 16.29
CA ASN A 17 8.75 15.50 17.05
C ASN A 17 7.87 14.55 17.86
N LYS A 18 8.27 14.32 19.11
CA LYS A 18 7.58 13.40 20.03
C LYS A 18 6.12 13.78 20.30
N ALA A 19 5.81 15.07 20.39
CA ALA A 19 4.45 15.54 20.62
C ALA A 19 3.54 15.21 19.44
N ARG A 20 4.07 15.31 18.22
CA ARG A 20 3.35 14.90 17.01
C ARG A 20 3.27 13.38 16.87
N ALA A 21 4.36 12.66 17.11
CA ALA A 21 4.38 11.19 17.08
C ALA A 21 3.30 10.60 18.01
N LEU A 22 3.12 11.18 19.21
CA LEU A 22 2.04 10.79 20.12
C LEU A 22 0.65 11.06 19.54
N LYS A 23 0.42 12.21 18.92
CA LYS A 23 -0.86 12.52 18.25
C LYS A 23 -1.13 11.56 17.09
N ASP A 24 -0.10 11.24 16.31
CA ASP A 24 -0.21 10.30 15.20
C ASP A 24 -0.53 8.88 15.71
N GLN A 25 0.06 8.47 16.84
CA GLN A 25 -0.25 7.19 17.49
C GLN A 25 -1.70 7.13 17.99
N LEU A 26 -2.24 8.22 18.55
CA LEU A 26 -3.65 8.29 18.96
C LEU A 26 -4.62 8.26 17.78
N TYR A 27 -4.21 8.78 16.62
CA TYR A 27 -4.97 8.70 15.38
C TYR A 27 -4.99 7.28 14.81
N HIS A 28 -3.84 6.59 14.84
CA HIS A 28 -3.69 5.22 14.34
C HIS A 28 -4.13 4.18 15.38
N LYS A 29 -5.44 3.91 15.41
CA LYS A 29 -6.10 3.01 16.37
C LYS A 29 -5.86 1.51 16.12
N TYR A 30 -4.63 1.10 15.80
CA TYR A 30 -4.21 -0.29 15.64
C TYR A 30 -2.82 -0.50 16.25
N GLN A 31 -2.51 -1.73 16.61
CA GLN A 31 -1.26 -2.05 17.31
C GLN A 31 -0.02 -1.91 16.41
N GLY A 32 1.12 -1.61 17.03
CA GLY A 32 2.43 -1.60 16.38
C GLY A 32 2.76 -0.33 15.58
N TYR A 33 1.87 0.67 15.54
CA TYR A 33 2.18 1.96 14.91
C TYR A 33 3.28 2.71 15.68
N ASN A 34 4.25 3.25 14.94
CA ASN A 34 5.38 4.02 15.45
C ASN A 34 5.85 5.01 14.38
N SER A 35 6.18 6.24 14.78
CA SER A 35 6.69 7.29 13.90
C SER A 35 7.64 8.23 14.64
N LEU A 36 8.45 8.98 13.91
CA LEU A 36 9.25 10.11 14.41
C LEU A 36 8.42 11.40 14.47
N GLY A 37 7.16 11.37 14.03
CA GLY A 37 6.27 12.54 14.04
C GLY A 37 6.69 13.62 13.04
N ILE A 38 7.36 13.27 11.94
CA ILE A 38 7.80 14.23 10.94
C ILE A 38 6.62 14.59 10.03
N ALA A 39 6.46 15.87 9.69
CA ALA A 39 5.43 16.25 8.74
C ALA A 39 5.69 15.64 7.37
N ALA A 40 4.67 15.10 6.69
CA ALA A 40 4.82 14.52 5.36
C ALA A 40 5.56 15.44 4.36
N LYS A 41 5.29 16.77 4.40
CA LYS A 41 6.01 17.76 3.56
C LYS A 41 7.48 17.87 3.93
N ASP A 42 7.79 17.88 5.23
CA ASP A 42 9.17 17.95 5.73
C ASP A 42 9.92 16.66 5.43
N LEU A 43 9.32 15.50 5.66
CA LEU A 43 9.86 14.20 5.31
C LEU A 43 10.23 14.14 3.82
N GLN A 44 9.32 14.53 2.93
CA GLN A 44 9.63 14.58 1.50
C GLN A 44 10.78 15.53 1.16
N ARG A 45 10.86 16.70 1.82
CA ARG A 45 11.96 17.65 1.65
C ARG A 45 13.29 17.05 2.10
N LEU A 46 13.32 16.41 3.28
CA LEU A 46 14.49 15.74 3.86
C LEU A 46 14.95 14.51 3.07
N LEU A 47 14.05 13.78 2.42
CA LEU A 47 14.44 12.63 1.60
C LEU A 47 15.01 13.06 0.25
N LYS A 48 14.52 14.17 -0.32
CA LYS A 48 14.97 14.67 -1.63
C LYS A 48 16.46 15.03 -1.68
N GLN A 49 17.06 15.50 -0.58
CA GLN A 49 18.50 15.78 -0.52
C GLN A 49 19.36 14.52 -0.73
N PHE A 50 18.85 13.32 -0.42
CA PHE A 50 19.59 12.07 -0.60
C PHE A 50 19.40 11.43 -1.98
N ARG A 51 18.51 11.99 -2.83
CA ARG A 51 18.23 11.45 -4.16
C ARG A 51 19.49 11.29 -5.04
N PRO A 52 20.46 12.24 -5.08
CA PRO A 52 21.67 12.05 -5.88
C PRO A 52 22.49 10.84 -5.41
N GLU A 53 22.70 10.68 -4.11
CA GLU A 53 23.44 9.52 -3.55
C GLU A 53 22.68 8.20 -3.77
N ILE A 54 21.35 8.18 -3.65
CA ILE A 54 20.53 6.99 -3.93
C ILE A 54 20.66 6.54 -5.40
N LYS A 55 20.89 7.48 -6.34
CA LYS A 55 21.07 7.15 -7.76
C LYS A 55 22.42 6.48 -8.07
N THR A 56 23.42 6.64 -7.21
CA THR A 56 24.78 6.13 -7.47
C THR A 56 25.08 4.80 -6.80
N ILE A 57 24.31 4.38 -5.79
CA ILE A 57 24.54 3.09 -5.12
C ILE A 57 24.23 1.89 -6.03
N SER A 58 24.86 0.74 -5.75
CA SER A 58 24.66 -0.51 -6.49
C SER A 58 23.23 -1.03 -6.37
N ARG A 59 22.81 -1.92 -7.27
CA ARG A 59 21.48 -2.55 -7.21
C ARG A 59 21.27 -3.30 -5.89
N ASP A 60 22.28 -4.05 -5.42
CA ASP A 60 22.22 -4.75 -4.14
C ASP A 60 22.10 -3.78 -2.95
N ASP A 61 22.87 -2.69 -2.99
CA ASP A 61 22.85 -1.66 -1.95
C ASP A 61 21.49 -0.98 -1.84
N VAL A 62 20.74 -0.83 -2.94
CA VAL A 62 19.36 -0.28 -2.93
C VAL A 62 18.44 -1.13 -2.05
N PHE A 63 18.42 -2.44 -2.26
CA PHE A 63 17.57 -3.36 -1.49
C PHE A 63 18.06 -3.52 -0.06
N ALA A 64 19.38 -3.59 0.15
CA ALA A 64 19.96 -3.67 1.48
C ALA A 64 19.63 -2.43 2.32
N LEU A 65 19.78 -1.23 1.74
CA LEU A 65 19.42 0.04 2.39
C LEU A 65 17.94 0.11 2.72
N ALA A 66 17.07 -0.21 1.75
CA ALA A 66 15.62 -0.21 1.97
C ALA A 66 15.23 -1.17 3.11
N LEU A 67 15.77 -2.40 3.11
CA LEU A 67 15.51 -3.38 4.17
C LEU A 67 15.99 -2.91 5.55
N GLN A 68 17.17 -2.28 5.61
CA GLN A 68 17.69 -1.76 6.87
C GLN A 68 16.81 -0.63 7.42
N LEU A 69 16.28 0.23 6.55
CA LEU A 69 15.29 1.25 6.93
C LEU A 69 14.00 0.61 7.43
N TYR A 70 13.45 -0.37 6.70
CA TYR A 70 12.23 -1.08 7.09
C TYR A 70 12.33 -1.77 8.45
N LYS A 71 13.46 -2.42 8.74
CA LYS A 71 13.70 -3.14 10.02
C LYS A 71 13.47 -2.31 11.28
N ASN A 72 13.51 -0.98 11.19
CA ASN A 72 13.20 -0.09 12.31
C ASN A 72 11.72 -0.08 12.71
N ARG A 73 10.80 -0.64 11.90
CA ARG A 73 9.35 -0.68 12.17
C ARG A 73 8.80 0.70 12.57
N ASN A 74 9.16 1.71 11.79
CA ASN A 74 8.81 3.10 12.01
C ASN A 74 8.32 3.70 10.69
N GLU A 75 7.23 4.47 10.72
CA GLU A 75 6.59 5.01 9.53
C GLU A 75 7.53 5.87 8.68
N ASP A 76 8.24 6.82 9.30
CA ASP A 76 9.10 7.77 8.58
C ASP A 76 10.29 7.08 7.93
N LEU A 77 10.88 6.09 8.62
CA LEU A 77 11.94 5.25 8.08
C LEU A 77 11.43 4.28 7.00
N THR A 78 10.20 3.77 7.14
CA THR A 78 9.56 2.96 6.10
C THR A 78 9.30 3.78 4.84
N ALA A 79 8.81 5.02 4.98
CA ALA A 79 8.67 5.95 3.88
C ALA A 79 10.03 6.29 3.22
N ALA A 80 11.11 6.37 4.00
CA ALA A 80 12.47 6.50 3.46
C ALA A 80 12.87 5.27 2.62
N GLY A 81 12.57 4.06 3.09
CA GLY A 81 12.79 2.82 2.34
C GLY A 81 12.01 2.79 1.02
N ASN A 82 10.73 3.20 1.04
CA ASN A 82 9.93 3.36 -0.18
C ASN A 82 10.54 4.39 -1.12
N PHE A 83 11.03 5.52 -0.58
CA PHE A 83 11.70 6.54 -1.38
C PHE A 83 12.96 6.00 -2.06
N VAL A 84 13.76 5.18 -1.37
CA VAL A 84 14.95 4.53 -1.96
C VAL A 84 14.56 3.64 -3.15
N LEU A 85 13.59 2.73 -2.97
CA LEU A 85 13.12 1.84 -4.05
C LEU A 85 12.44 2.60 -5.19
N GLY A 86 11.57 3.57 -4.87
CA GLY A 86 10.83 4.36 -5.83
C GLY A 86 11.70 5.26 -6.71
N ASN A 87 12.92 5.59 -6.27
CA ASN A 87 13.90 6.31 -7.09
C ASN A 87 14.82 5.38 -7.91
N ARG A 88 14.67 4.06 -7.76
CA ARG A 88 15.50 3.01 -8.37
C ARG A 88 14.63 1.85 -8.89
N LEU A 89 13.46 2.16 -9.44
CA LEU A 89 12.50 1.16 -9.93
C LEU A 89 13.08 0.25 -11.02
N GLU A 90 14.06 0.72 -11.78
CA GLU A 90 14.79 -0.09 -12.77
C GLU A 90 15.58 -1.25 -12.13
N CYS A 91 15.75 -1.25 -10.80
CA CYS A 91 16.35 -2.35 -10.05
C CYS A 91 15.35 -3.45 -9.70
N VAL A 92 14.04 -3.21 -9.82
CA VAL A 92 12.96 -4.16 -9.48
C VAL A 92 12.75 -5.12 -10.64
N THR A 93 13.53 -6.19 -10.66
CA THR A 93 13.38 -7.30 -11.60
C THR A 93 12.54 -8.44 -10.99
N VAL A 94 12.12 -9.41 -11.82
CA VAL A 94 11.47 -10.64 -11.36
C VAL A 94 12.24 -11.33 -10.22
N ALA A 95 13.57 -11.41 -10.32
CA ALA A 95 14.42 -12.03 -9.31
C ALA A 95 14.40 -11.30 -7.96
N ARG A 96 13.98 -10.04 -7.93
CA ARG A 96 13.85 -9.23 -6.71
C ARG A 96 12.45 -9.22 -6.12
N LEU A 97 11.43 -9.72 -6.81
CA LEU A 97 10.07 -9.76 -6.24
C LEU A 97 9.97 -10.51 -4.90
N PRO A 98 10.71 -11.61 -4.64
CA PRO A 98 10.69 -12.26 -3.33
C PRO A 98 11.11 -11.35 -2.17
N PHE A 99 11.93 -10.32 -2.41
CA PHE A 99 12.33 -9.34 -1.39
C PHE A 99 11.12 -8.65 -0.74
N PHE A 100 10.07 -8.37 -1.53
CA PHE A 100 8.91 -7.66 -1.02
C PHE A 100 8.17 -8.46 0.06
N ASP A 101 8.20 -9.79 -0.01
CA ASP A 101 7.57 -10.61 1.01
C ASP A 101 8.21 -10.38 2.39
N THR A 102 9.54 -10.42 2.46
CA THR A 102 10.28 -10.08 3.69
C THR A 102 10.11 -8.63 4.10
N ALA A 103 10.10 -7.69 3.15
CA ALA A 103 10.00 -6.26 3.44
C ALA A 103 8.68 -5.91 4.15
N LEU A 104 7.56 -6.48 3.68
CA LEU A 104 6.23 -6.19 4.21
C LEU A 104 6.01 -6.66 5.66
N ASP A 105 6.87 -7.53 6.19
CA ASP A 105 6.81 -7.96 7.60
C ASP A 105 7.23 -6.89 8.59
N TYR A 106 7.85 -5.81 8.10
CA TYR A 106 8.28 -4.68 8.92
C TYR A 106 7.36 -3.45 8.83
N PHE A 107 6.37 -3.47 7.93
CA PHE A 107 5.45 -2.34 7.78
C PHE A 107 4.56 -2.20 9.02
N CYS A 108 4.27 -0.96 9.38
CA CYS A 108 3.51 -0.62 10.59
C CYS A 108 2.43 0.43 10.35
N SER A 109 2.17 0.84 9.11
CA SER A 109 1.11 1.80 8.81
C SER A 109 0.43 1.58 7.47
N TRP A 110 -0.86 1.96 7.40
CA TRP A 110 -1.62 1.92 6.15
C TRP A 110 -1.07 2.91 5.12
N SER A 111 -0.55 4.05 5.58
CA SER A 111 0.01 5.10 4.71
C SER A 111 1.22 4.61 3.93
N THR A 112 2.18 3.95 4.59
CA THR A 112 3.42 3.49 3.97
C THR A 112 3.20 2.27 3.08
N ILE A 113 2.33 1.34 3.47
CA ILE A 113 2.00 0.19 2.62
C ILE A 113 1.24 0.62 1.37
N ASP A 114 0.34 1.61 1.47
CA ASP A 114 -0.37 2.15 0.32
C ASP A 114 0.58 2.89 -0.63
N ASP A 115 1.50 3.69 -0.07
CA ASP A 115 2.57 4.35 -0.83
C ASP A 115 3.46 3.32 -1.54
N PHE A 116 3.88 2.25 -0.85
CA PHE A 116 4.65 1.15 -1.44
C PHE A 116 3.88 0.50 -2.59
N CYS A 117 2.57 0.24 -2.39
CA CYS A 117 1.73 -0.34 -3.43
C CYS A 117 1.70 0.55 -4.68
N ILE A 118 1.47 1.85 -4.51
CA ILE A 118 1.32 2.79 -5.62
C ILE A 118 2.65 3.07 -6.33
N THR A 119 3.73 3.23 -5.56
CA THR A 119 5.02 3.70 -6.08
C THR A 119 5.91 2.58 -6.60
N ILE A 120 5.82 1.37 -6.04
CA ILE A 120 6.74 0.26 -6.32
C ILE A 120 6.00 -0.94 -6.89
N LEU A 121 4.93 -1.39 -6.22
CA LEU A 121 4.21 -2.60 -6.61
C LEU A 121 3.41 -2.45 -7.90
N GLN A 122 2.79 -1.29 -8.15
CA GLN A 122 2.06 -1.02 -9.38
C GLN A 122 2.97 -1.00 -10.62
N PRO A 123 4.15 -0.33 -10.61
CA PRO A 123 5.14 -0.50 -11.67
C PRO A 123 5.57 -1.96 -11.87
N ALA A 124 5.83 -2.70 -10.78
CA ALA A 124 6.18 -4.12 -10.86
C ALA A 124 5.06 -4.96 -11.49
N LEU A 125 3.80 -4.71 -11.13
CA LEU A 125 2.63 -5.38 -11.70
C LEU A 125 2.50 -5.12 -13.21
N ARG A 126 2.83 -3.91 -13.68
CA ARG A 126 2.81 -3.59 -15.11
C ARG A 126 3.98 -4.23 -15.87
N ALA A 127 5.17 -4.25 -15.27
CA ALA A 127 6.37 -4.79 -15.91
C ALA A 127 6.39 -6.34 -15.91
N HIS A 128 5.90 -6.96 -14.84
CA HIS A 128 5.98 -8.39 -14.57
C HIS A 128 4.63 -8.90 -14.02
N PRO A 129 3.55 -8.91 -14.85
CA PRO A 129 2.19 -9.14 -14.37
C PRO A 129 2.01 -10.54 -13.78
N SER A 130 2.51 -11.58 -14.44
CA SER A 130 2.34 -12.98 -13.99
C SER A 130 2.96 -13.22 -12.61
N GLU A 131 4.22 -12.79 -12.45
CA GLU A 131 5.01 -12.99 -11.24
C GLU A 131 4.51 -12.13 -10.09
N THR A 132 4.15 -10.87 -10.37
CA THR A 132 3.57 -9.99 -9.36
C THR A 132 2.21 -10.52 -8.91
N LEU A 133 1.33 -10.96 -9.83
CA LEU A 133 0.04 -11.56 -9.46
C LEU A 133 0.20 -12.83 -8.62
N LYS A 134 1.22 -13.66 -8.89
CA LYS A 134 1.55 -14.82 -8.06
C LYS A 134 1.92 -14.41 -6.63
N LEU A 135 2.73 -13.37 -6.47
CA LEU A 135 3.09 -12.80 -5.17
C LEU A 135 1.85 -12.28 -4.42
N LEU A 136 0.99 -11.49 -5.09
CA LEU A 136 -0.24 -10.96 -4.48
C LEU A 136 -1.18 -12.07 -4.03
N LYS A 137 -1.32 -13.16 -4.80
CA LYS A 137 -2.12 -14.33 -4.42
C LYS A 137 -1.60 -15.02 -3.15
N GLY A 138 -0.28 -15.05 -2.94
CA GLY A 138 0.31 -15.53 -1.68
C GLY A 138 -0.03 -14.61 -0.52
N TRP A 139 0.18 -13.31 -0.70
CA TRP A 139 -0.11 -12.29 0.32
C TRP A 139 -1.58 -12.22 0.73
N ASN A 140 -2.48 -12.50 -0.19
CA ASN A 140 -3.93 -12.51 0.05
C ASN A 140 -4.35 -13.56 1.08
N LYS A 141 -3.51 -14.58 1.35
CA LYS A 141 -3.75 -15.65 2.34
C LYS A 141 -2.86 -15.54 3.59
N SER A 142 -2.08 -14.47 3.70
CA SER A 142 -1.10 -14.31 4.78
C SER A 142 -1.77 -13.88 6.10
N ASP A 143 -1.23 -14.33 7.23
CA ASP A 143 -1.65 -13.86 8.57
C ASP A 143 -1.29 -12.38 8.80
N ASN A 144 -0.26 -11.88 8.11
CA ASN A 144 0.10 -10.46 8.11
C ASN A 144 -0.96 -9.62 7.35
N MET A 145 -1.66 -8.74 8.08
CA MET A 145 -2.70 -7.88 7.51
C MET A 145 -2.18 -6.88 6.45
N TRP A 146 -0.91 -6.46 6.53
CA TRP A 146 -0.32 -5.53 5.55
C TRP A 146 -0.09 -6.23 4.21
N LYS A 147 0.30 -7.51 4.22
CA LYS A 147 0.35 -8.36 3.01
C LYS A 147 -1.05 -8.51 2.41
N ARG A 148 -2.06 -8.85 3.22
CA ARG A 148 -3.46 -8.94 2.74
C ARG A 148 -3.95 -7.61 2.16
N ARG A 149 -3.72 -6.48 2.84
CA ARG A 149 -4.06 -5.15 2.32
C ARG A 149 -3.34 -4.85 1.01
N ALA A 150 -2.04 -5.09 0.92
CA ALA A 150 -1.26 -4.86 -0.29
C ALA A 150 -1.76 -5.69 -1.48
N SER A 151 -2.25 -6.92 -1.22
CA SER A 151 -2.79 -7.81 -2.26
C SER A 151 -3.97 -7.21 -3.04
N VAL A 152 -4.73 -6.30 -2.44
CA VAL A 152 -5.86 -5.60 -3.11
C VAL A 152 -5.54 -4.14 -3.43
N VAL A 153 -4.72 -3.48 -2.60
CA VAL A 153 -4.32 -2.07 -2.84
C VAL A 153 -3.39 -1.95 -4.06
N ALA A 154 -2.75 -3.02 -4.52
CA ALA A 154 -2.05 -3.03 -5.81
C ALA A 154 -2.93 -2.60 -7.00
N PHE A 155 -4.27 -2.74 -6.90
CA PHE A 155 -5.21 -2.43 -7.98
C PHE A 155 -5.93 -1.08 -7.86
N VAL A 156 -5.45 -0.17 -7.00
CA VAL A 156 -6.06 1.17 -6.86
C VAL A 156 -5.53 2.16 -7.90
N ARG A 157 -6.15 3.35 -7.98
CA ARG A 157 -5.74 4.49 -8.80
C ARG A 157 -5.63 4.08 -10.28
N LYS A 158 -4.52 4.45 -10.93
CA LYS A 158 -4.27 4.21 -12.35
C LYS A 158 -4.33 2.74 -12.76
N VAL A 159 -4.06 1.79 -11.84
CA VAL A 159 -4.20 0.35 -12.17
C VAL A 159 -5.68 -0.02 -12.23
N GLY A 160 -6.48 0.34 -11.23
CA GLY A 160 -7.92 0.06 -11.22
C GLY A 160 -8.68 0.77 -12.33
N GLU A 161 -8.36 2.05 -12.53
CA GLU A 161 -8.97 2.90 -13.57
C GLU A 161 -8.72 2.38 -14.99
N SER A 162 -7.65 1.59 -15.20
CA SER A 162 -7.34 1.01 -16.51
C SER A 162 -8.27 -0.11 -16.94
N GLY A 163 -8.98 -0.76 -16.00
CA GLY A 163 -9.80 -1.94 -16.26
C GLY A 163 -9.03 -3.21 -16.64
N LEU A 164 -7.70 -3.13 -16.85
CA LEU A 164 -6.87 -4.24 -17.34
C LEU A 164 -6.83 -5.45 -16.39
N PHE A 165 -6.97 -5.21 -15.09
CA PHE A 165 -6.85 -6.22 -14.04
C PHE A 165 -8.15 -6.43 -13.26
N THR A 166 -9.31 -6.06 -13.82
CA THR A 166 -10.60 -6.14 -13.11
C THR A 166 -10.86 -7.54 -12.57
N ASN A 167 -10.67 -8.58 -13.39
CA ASN A 167 -10.95 -9.97 -12.97
C ASN A 167 -10.02 -10.42 -11.83
N GLN A 168 -8.73 -10.08 -11.91
CA GLN A 168 -7.76 -10.41 -10.87
C GLN A 168 -8.03 -9.65 -9.57
N ALA A 169 -8.40 -8.37 -9.67
CA ALA A 169 -8.77 -7.55 -8.53
C ALA A 169 -10.01 -8.10 -7.82
N LEU A 170 -11.06 -8.46 -8.58
CA LEU A 170 -12.29 -9.06 -8.03
C LEU A 170 -12.01 -10.41 -7.35
N GLN A 171 -11.18 -11.26 -7.97
CA GLN A 171 -10.78 -12.54 -7.38
C GLN A 171 -10.09 -12.35 -6.02
N LEU A 172 -9.16 -11.40 -5.92
CA LEU A 172 -8.42 -11.13 -4.67
C LEU A 172 -9.28 -10.40 -3.63
N CYS A 173 -10.22 -9.57 -4.08
CA CYS A 173 -11.22 -8.96 -3.19
C CYS A 173 -12.14 -10.00 -2.56
N GLU A 174 -12.66 -10.96 -3.35
CA GLU A 174 -13.59 -12.01 -2.88
C GLU A 174 -13.04 -12.80 -1.69
N GLN A 175 -11.74 -13.07 -1.65
CA GLN A 175 -11.10 -13.78 -0.54
C GLN A 175 -11.06 -12.95 0.76
N LEU A 176 -11.11 -11.62 0.67
CA LEU A 176 -10.93 -10.71 1.81
C LEU A 176 -12.22 -9.98 2.23
N ILE A 177 -13.37 -10.31 1.62
CA ILE A 177 -14.64 -9.65 1.98
C ILE A 177 -15.09 -9.95 3.42
N TRP A 178 -14.58 -11.04 3.99
CA TRP A 178 -14.86 -11.48 5.37
C TRP A 178 -13.67 -11.29 6.33
N ASP A 179 -12.60 -10.62 5.87
CA ASP A 179 -11.43 -10.33 6.71
C ASP A 179 -11.87 -9.65 8.02
N ASP A 180 -11.21 -9.94 9.13
CA ASP A 180 -11.52 -9.37 10.44
C ASP A 180 -10.96 -7.94 10.59
N GLN A 181 -9.94 -7.58 9.82
CA GLN A 181 -9.25 -6.30 9.93
C GLN A 181 -9.94 -5.21 9.11
N ASP A 182 -10.42 -4.17 9.79
CA ASP A 182 -11.06 -3.03 9.14
C ASP A 182 -10.17 -2.30 8.13
N LEU A 183 -8.85 -2.29 8.35
CA LEU A 183 -7.90 -1.75 7.37
C LEU A 183 -7.84 -2.61 6.11
N VAL A 184 -7.92 -3.94 6.21
CA VAL A 184 -7.98 -4.80 5.02
C VAL A 184 -9.30 -4.58 4.28
N ARG A 185 -10.44 -4.55 5.00
CA ARG A 185 -11.76 -4.23 4.42
C ARG A 185 -11.80 -2.88 3.70
N LYS A 186 -11.19 -1.84 4.27
CA LYS A 186 -11.05 -0.54 3.61
C LYS A 186 -10.20 -0.62 2.33
N GLY A 187 -9.17 -1.48 2.34
CA GLY A 187 -8.38 -1.79 1.14
C GLY A 187 -9.22 -2.44 0.05
N VAL A 188 -10.05 -3.43 0.39
CA VAL A 188 -11.02 -4.06 -0.54
C VAL A 188 -11.99 -3.01 -1.10
N GLY A 189 -12.63 -2.23 -0.24
CA GLY A 189 -13.55 -1.18 -0.66
C GLY A 189 -12.91 -0.14 -1.58
N TRP A 190 -11.66 0.24 -1.32
CA TRP A 190 -10.92 1.17 -2.17
C TRP A 190 -10.57 0.55 -3.53
N CYS A 191 -10.09 -0.70 -3.54
CA CYS A 191 -9.86 -1.45 -4.77
C CYS A 191 -11.12 -1.46 -5.65
N LEU A 192 -12.27 -1.88 -5.09
CA LEU A 192 -13.54 -1.90 -5.82
C LEU A 192 -13.95 -0.52 -6.34
N LYS A 193 -13.80 0.53 -5.53
CA LYS A 193 -14.14 1.90 -5.94
C LYS A 193 -13.33 2.35 -7.18
N ASP A 194 -12.03 2.07 -7.20
CA ASP A 194 -11.16 2.50 -8.30
C ASP A 194 -11.29 1.57 -9.53
N VAL A 195 -11.46 0.26 -9.35
CA VAL A 195 -11.70 -0.70 -10.45
C VAL A 195 -13.07 -0.44 -11.12
N MET A 196 -14.07 0.03 -10.36
CA MET A 196 -15.37 0.43 -10.91
C MET A 196 -15.27 1.56 -11.95
N ARG A 197 -14.19 2.35 -11.93
CA ARG A 197 -13.96 3.38 -12.96
C ARG A 197 -13.53 2.78 -14.30
N GLY A 198 -12.84 1.64 -14.28
CA GLY A 198 -12.43 0.91 -15.49
C GLY A 198 -13.50 -0.06 -16.00
N ASP A 199 -14.26 -0.70 -15.10
CA ASP A 199 -15.37 -1.60 -15.45
C ASP A 199 -16.56 -1.40 -14.49
N LYS A 200 -17.36 -0.36 -14.75
CA LYS A 200 -18.50 -0.01 -13.90
C LYS A 200 -19.53 -1.13 -13.82
N ARG A 201 -19.86 -1.77 -14.94
CA ARG A 201 -20.95 -2.76 -15.01
C ARG A 201 -20.63 -3.98 -14.14
N THR A 202 -19.45 -4.57 -14.31
CA THR A 202 -19.05 -5.77 -13.59
C THR A 202 -18.93 -5.50 -12.09
N VAL A 203 -18.21 -4.44 -11.72
CA VAL A 203 -17.96 -4.14 -10.30
C VAL A 203 -19.23 -3.72 -9.58
N LEU A 204 -20.12 -2.96 -10.22
CA LEU A 204 -21.39 -2.56 -9.59
C LEU A 204 -22.31 -3.76 -9.36
N SER A 205 -22.35 -4.72 -10.30
CA SER A 205 -23.06 -5.99 -10.11
C SER A 205 -22.51 -6.75 -8.91
N TYR A 206 -21.19 -6.87 -8.82
CA TYR A 206 -20.52 -7.52 -7.70
C TYR A 206 -20.81 -6.83 -6.35
N VAL A 207 -20.74 -5.50 -6.28
CA VAL A 207 -21.06 -4.74 -5.05
C VAL A 207 -22.51 -4.98 -4.60
N ARG A 208 -23.47 -5.11 -5.52
CA ARG A 208 -24.86 -5.48 -5.17
C ARG A 208 -24.92 -6.87 -4.56
N GLN A 209 -24.20 -7.84 -5.11
CA GLN A 209 -24.11 -9.20 -4.55
C GLN A 209 -23.49 -9.19 -3.14
N LEU A 210 -22.42 -8.39 -2.91
CA LEU A 210 -21.83 -8.25 -1.58
C LEU A 210 -22.83 -7.75 -0.53
N ARG A 211 -23.69 -6.78 -0.91
CA ARG A 211 -24.75 -6.29 -0.02
C ARG A 211 -25.79 -7.36 0.29
N GLN A 212 -26.23 -8.11 -0.71
CA GLN A 212 -27.17 -9.23 -0.53
C GLN A 212 -26.59 -10.31 0.41
N ARG A 213 -25.29 -10.57 0.30
CA ARG A 213 -24.53 -11.48 1.17
C ARG A 213 -24.31 -10.92 2.58
N ARG A 214 -24.70 -9.67 2.87
CA ARG A 214 -24.47 -8.97 4.14
C ARG A 214 -22.99 -8.80 4.50
N VAL A 215 -22.15 -8.63 3.48
CA VAL A 215 -20.75 -8.24 3.66
C VAL A 215 -20.66 -6.88 4.34
N SER A 216 -19.62 -6.69 5.16
CA SER A 216 -19.39 -5.47 5.94
C SER A 216 -19.64 -4.19 5.13
N SER A 217 -20.40 -3.26 5.73
CA SER A 217 -20.71 -1.97 5.14
C SER A 217 -19.46 -1.11 4.90
N ILE A 218 -18.35 -1.38 5.61
CA ILE A 218 -17.04 -0.76 5.38
C ILE A 218 -16.61 -0.96 3.92
N ILE A 219 -16.79 -2.16 3.38
CA ILE A 219 -16.43 -2.49 2.00
C ILE A 219 -17.41 -1.81 1.04
N THR A 220 -18.71 -2.07 1.22
CA THR A 220 -19.71 -1.68 0.22
C THR A 220 -19.94 -0.17 0.17
N LEU A 221 -19.93 0.54 1.31
CA LEU A 221 -20.07 2.00 1.33
C LEU A 221 -18.83 2.71 0.77
N TYR A 222 -17.64 2.15 0.99
CA TYR A 222 -16.40 2.70 0.43
C TYR A 222 -16.34 2.47 -1.08
N ALA A 223 -16.71 1.27 -1.56
CA ALA A 223 -16.81 0.95 -2.99
C ALA A 223 -17.76 1.91 -3.72
N LEU A 224 -18.86 2.30 -3.08
CA LEU A 224 -19.85 3.21 -3.64
C LEU A 224 -19.50 4.69 -3.45
N ARG A 225 -18.35 5.07 -2.88
CA ARG A 225 -18.07 6.46 -2.46
C ARG A 225 -18.26 7.50 -3.57
N ASP A 226 -18.01 7.12 -4.82
CA ASP A 226 -18.13 8.00 -5.99
C ASP A 226 -19.51 7.91 -6.69
N ILE A 227 -20.37 6.97 -6.29
CA ILE A 227 -21.74 6.83 -6.80
C ILE A 227 -22.68 7.76 -6.01
N ARG A 228 -23.47 8.56 -6.73
CA ARG A 228 -24.34 9.63 -6.20
C ARG A 228 -25.78 9.52 -6.70
N GLY A 229 -26.67 10.31 -6.11
CA GLY A 229 -28.06 10.48 -6.56
C GLY A 229 -28.90 9.19 -6.53
N ALA A 230 -29.82 9.09 -7.49
CA ALA A 230 -30.78 7.99 -7.60
C ALA A 230 -30.11 6.61 -7.73
N GLU A 231 -28.98 6.52 -8.45
CA GLU A 231 -28.22 5.26 -8.58
C GLU A 231 -27.75 4.77 -7.21
N ARG A 232 -27.20 5.66 -6.38
CA ARG A 232 -26.78 5.32 -5.01
C ARG A 232 -27.97 4.88 -4.16
N ALA A 233 -29.07 5.64 -4.20
CA ALA A 233 -30.27 5.34 -3.41
C ALA A 233 -30.83 3.95 -3.74
N ALA A 234 -30.94 3.61 -5.03
CA ALA A 234 -31.42 2.31 -5.48
C ALA A 234 -30.55 1.14 -5.01
N ILE A 235 -29.24 1.35 -4.87
CA ILE A 235 -28.30 0.31 -4.38
C ILE A 235 -28.41 0.15 -2.86
N LEU A 236 -28.67 1.23 -2.12
CA LEU A 236 -28.72 1.21 -0.66
C LEU A 236 -30.07 0.73 -0.08
N GLN A 237 -31.15 0.85 -0.85
CA GLN A 237 -32.50 0.38 -0.46
C GLN A 237 -32.66 -1.16 -0.53
N ARG A 238 -31.67 -1.87 -1.07
CA ARG A 238 -31.59 -3.33 -1.17
C ARG A 238 -30.36 -3.86 -0.43
#